data_AF-A0A5Q4E0R1-F1
#
_entry.id   AF-A0A5Q4E0R1-F1
#
_cell.length_a   1.000
_cell.length_b   1.000
_cell.length_c   1.000
_cell.angle_alpha   90.00
_cell.angle_beta   90.00
_cell.angle_gamma   90.00
#
_symmetry.space_group_name_H-M   'P 1'
#
loop_
_entity.id
_entity.type
_entity.pdbx_description
1 polymer ?
#
loop_
_entity_poly.entity_id
_entity_poly.type
_entity_poly.pdbx_seq_one_letter_code
_entity_poly.pdbx_strand_id
1 'polypeptide(L)'
;SPPPHHDIYSIEDLAQLIYDLKQINPRVKVTVKLVAQSGVGTIAAGVAKAKADIILISGHNGGTGASPGTSIKYAGLPWEMGLSEAHQVLAMNKLRERVTLRTDGGLRTGRDIVMAAMMGAEEYGIGTAALIAMGCIMVRQCQSNTCPVGVCTQDDALRAKFTGNADKVVNLITFYAQEVRETLASIGARSLDEVIGRADLLAQVSRGAAHLDDLDLNPLLLTVDGAENIRYDRNKARNAVPDTLDAEIIRDAARFFEDGEKMQLSYAVENTHRTVGTRASSHIVKRFGMRNKLQPDHLTVKLAGSAGQSLGAFAAPGLKIEVFGDANDYVGKGLSGGMIVVRPRMSSPLIARDNTIIGNTVLYGATNGHLFAAGRAGERFAVRNSGAKVVIEGCGSNGCEYMTGGVAVILGSIGANFGAGMTGGMAYLYDPEGLAEPLINMESLVTCPVSVPHWEDELKSLIEMHARETESQHALEILRNWDIEKVHFVQVCPKEMLIHLPYPISYESEAMPAE
;
A
#
# COMPACT_ATOMS: atom_id res chain seq x y z
N SER A 1 8.12 -8.50 -3.30
CA SER A 1 7.31 -7.26 -3.41
C SER A 1 7.79 -6.44 -4.58
N PRO A 2 6.91 -5.72 -5.27
CA PRO A 2 7.32 -4.76 -6.30
C PRO A 2 8.23 -3.68 -5.69
N PRO A 3 9.24 -3.18 -6.42
CA PRO A 3 10.06 -2.06 -5.95
C PRO A 3 9.26 -0.77 -5.70
N PRO A 4 8.31 -0.35 -6.56
CA PRO A 4 7.46 0.80 -6.28
C PRO A 4 6.15 0.41 -5.58
N HIS A 5 5.55 1.38 -4.91
CA HIS A 5 4.11 1.37 -4.66
C HIS A 5 3.41 1.71 -5.98
N HIS A 6 2.56 0.82 -6.50
CA HIS A 6 1.91 1.03 -7.81
C HIS A 6 0.82 2.12 -7.78
N ASP A 7 0.51 2.63 -6.60
CA ASP A 7 -0.35 3.78 -6.32
C ASP A 7 0.46 5.04 -5.91
N ILE A 8 1.77 5.05 -6.15
CA ILE A 8 2.65 6.21 -5.92
C ILE A 8 3.70 6.30 -7.04
N TYR A 9 3.36 6.99 -8.14
CA TYR A 9 4.33 7.33 -9.20
C TYR A 9 4.77 8.78 -9.18
N SER A 10 4.11 9.60 -8.37
CA SER A 10 4.35 11.03 -8.24
C SER A 10 4.08 11.53 -6.81
N ILE A 11 4.30 12.82 -6.58
CA ILE A 11 4.03 13.43 -5.27
C ILE A 11 2.53 13.62 -5.04
N GLU A 12 1.75 13.83 -6.09
CA GLU A 12 0.30 13.91 -6.07
C GLU A 12 -0.33 12.55 -5.76
N ASP A 13 0.24 11.45 -6.25
CA ASP A 13 -0.19 10.09 -5.90
C ASP A 13 0.08 9.78 -4.42
N LEU A 14 1.24 10.20 -3.90
CA LEU A 14 1.52 10.10 -2.47
C LEU A 14 0.50 10.90 -1.64
N ALA A 15 0.15 12.11 -2.09
CA ALA A 15 -0.89 12.92 -1.45
C ALA A 15 -2.25 12.21 -1.48
N GLN A 16 -2.57 11.50 -2.57
CA GLN A 16 -3.78 10.69 -2.68
C GLN A 16 -3.76 9.52 -1.70
N LEU A 17 -2.66 8.77 -1.57
CA LEU A 17 -2.57 7.70 -0.57
C LEU A 17 -2.68 8.24 0.86
N ILE A 18 -2.03 9.36 1.19
CA ILE A 18 -2.16 10.00 2.51
C ILE A 18 -3.62 10.39 2.77
N TYR A 19 -4.31 10.91 1.75
CA TYR A 19 -5.73 11.20 1.81
C TYR A 19 -6.54 9.93 2.09
N ASP A 20 -6.29 8.84 1.35
CA ASP A 20 -6.98 7.55 1.52
C ASP A 20 -6.82 6.99 2.94
N LEU A 21 -5.60 6.97 3.46
CA LEU A 21 -5.29 6.50 4.82
C LEU A 21 -6.03 7.34 5.88
N LYS A 22 -6.11 8.66 5.67
CA LYS A 22 -6.83 9.57 6.55
C LYS A 22 -8.34 9.50 6.37
N GLN A 23 -8.86 8.98 5.26
CA GLN A 23 -10.28 8.68 5.05
C GLN A 23 -10.69 7.36 5.70
N ILE A 24 -9.91 6.29 5.55
CA ILE A 24 -10.24 5.01 6.20
C ILE A 24 -10.02 5.05 7.71
N ASN A 25 -9.14 5.93 8.21
CA ASN A 25 -8.96 6.12 9.64
C ASN A 25 -8.81 7.62 10.02
N PRO A 26 -9.86 8.24 10.59
CA PRO A 26 -9.84 9.67 10.92
C PRO A 26 -8.94 10.03 12.11
N ARG A 27 -8.36 9.05 12.80
CA ARG A 27 -7.66 9.27 14.07
C ARG A 27 -6.16 9.11 13.99
N VAL A 28 -5.64 8.60 12.88
CA VAL A 28 -4.21 8.26 12.76
C VAL A 28 -3.39 9.43 12.21
N LYS A 29 -2.13 9.45 12.64
CA LYS A 29 -1.05 10.16 11.95
C LYS A 29 -0.50 9.26 10.83
N VAL A 30 -0.17 9.86 9.70
CA VAL A 30 0.46 9.18 8.56
C VAL A 30 1.94 9.53 8.52
N THR A 31 2.78 8.49 8.48
CA THR A 31 4.23 8.60 8.36
C THR A 31 4.67 8.23 6.95
N VAL A 32 5.55 9.03 6.35
CA VAL A 32 6.28 8.66 5.14
C VAL A 32 7.71 8.32 5.53
N LYS A 33 8.12 7.06 5.29
CA LYS A 33 9.49 6.59 5.51
C LYS A 33 10.31 6.84 4.26
N LEU A 34 11.31 7.71 4.37
CA LEU A 34 12.30 8.01 3.34
C LEU A 34 13.67 7.46 3.78
N VAL A 35 14.54 7.20 2.81
CA VAL A 35 15.95 6.88 3.05
C VAL A 35 16.77 8.13 2.78
N ALA A 36 17.76 8.40 3.62
CA ALA A 36 18.66 9.53 3.46
C ALA A 36 19.41 9.43 2.11
N GLN A 37 19.31 10.50 1.33
CA GLN A 37 20.02 10.72 0.08
C GLN A 37 20.05 12.23 -0.17
N SER A 38 21.05 12.74 -0.87
CA SER A 38 21.04 14.14 -1.33
C SER A 38 19.78 14.42 -2.15
N GLY A 39 19.08 15.50 -1.83
CA GLY A 39 17.80 15.89 -2.42
C GLY A 39 16.57 15.43 -1.61
N VAL A 40 16.76 14.67 -0.53
CA VAL A 40 15.66 14.23 0.34
C VAL A 40 14.94 15.41 1.00
N GLY A 41 15.60 16.56 1.20
CA GLY A 41 14.96 17.75 1.75
C GLY A 41 13.87 18.31 0.85
N THR A 42 14.09 18.32 -0.46
CA THR A 42 13.09 18.73 -1.46
C THR A 42 11.89 17.78 -1.45
N ILE A 43 12.16 16.47 -1.38
CA ILE A 43 11.11 15.45 -1.26
C ILE A 43 10.32 15.64 0.04
N ALA A 44 11.01 15.87 1.16
CA ALA A 44 10.38 16.11 2.46
C ALA A 44 9.44 17.33 2.43
N ALA A 45 9.80 18.40 1.71
CA ALA A 45 8.90 19.54 1.52
C ALA A 45 7.63 19.16 0.73
N GLY A 46 7.77 18.34 -0.32
CA GLY A 46 6.62 17.77 -1.03
C GLY A 46 5.73 16.93 -0.12
N VAL A 47 6.34 16.03 0.66
CA VAL A 47 5.65 15.15 1.63
C VAL A 47 4.88 15.94 2.68
N ALA A 48 5.46 17.03 3.20
CA ALA A 48 4.79 17.92 4.14
C ALA A 48 3.59 18.65 3.48
N LYS A 49 3.72 19.07 2.21
CA LYS A 49 2.60 19.67 1.44
C LYS A 49 1.50 18.66 1.15
N ALA A 50 1.86 17.39 0.95
CA ALA A 50 0.97 16.25 0.77
C ALA A 50 0.22 15.83 2.07
N LYS A 51 0.36 16.60 3.16
CA LYS A 51 -0.33 16.43 4.44
C LYS A 51 0.13 15.20 5.24
N ALA A 52 1.35 14.70 5.03
CA ALA A 52 1.94 13.76 5.99
C ALA A 52 2.07 14.41 7.38
N ASP A 53 2.04 13.60 8.44
CA ASP A 53 2.18 14.08 9.82
C ASP A 53 3.61 13.90 10.33
N ILE A 54 4.26 12.82 9.89
CA ILE A 54 5.61 12.44 10.30
C ILE A 54 6.43 12.10 9.05
N ILE A 55 7.67 12.56 9.01
CA ILE A 55 8.66 12.14 8.00
C ILE A 55 9.76 11.41 8.74
N LEU A 56 9.99 10.14 8.37
CA LEU A 56 11.08 9.34 8.90
C LEU A 56 12.24 9.36 7.90
N ILE A 57 13.40 9.87 8.31
CA ILE A 57 14.66 9.80 7.55
C ILE A 57 15.49 8.63 8.07
N SER A 58 15.70 7.63 7.21
CA SER A 58 16.40 6.39 7.55
C SER A 58 17.83 6.43 7.00
N GLY A 59 18.82 6.13 7.83
CA GLY A 59 20.21 6.03 7.39
C GLY A 59 20.50 4.77 6.57
N HIS A 60 21.56 4.81 5.76
CA HIS A 60 22.05 3.66 4.98
C HIS A 60 22.42 2.43 5.83
N ASN A 61 22.69 2.64 7.12
CA ASN A 61 23.15 1.65 8.09
C ASN A 61 21.99 0.93 8.81
N GLY A 62 20.76 1.04 8.29
CA GLY A 62 19.59 0.29 8.76
C GLY A 62 19.76 -1.23 8.65
N GLY A 63 19.06 -1.97 9.52
CA GLY A 63 19.02 -3.44 9.46
C GLY A 63 18.03 -3.96 8.42
N THR A 64 18.28 -5.16 7.89
CA THR A 64 17.35 -5.89 7.01
C THR A 64 17.42 -7.39 7.28
N GLY A 65 16.29 -8.08 7.12
CA GLY A 65 16.23 -9.54 7.19
C GLY A 65 16.76 -10.22 5.93
N ALA A 66 16.62 -9.59 4.77
CA ALA A 66 17.11 -10.07 3.48
C ALA A 66 17.26 -8.90 2.50
N SER A 67 18.42 -8.78 1.85
CA SER A 67 18.70 -7.78 0.82
C SER A 67 19.95 -8.19 0.04
N PRO A 68 20.09 -7.80 -1.24
CA PRO A 68 21.35 -7.93 -1.95
C PRO A 68 22.50 -7.25 -1.20
N GLY A 69 23.67 -7.89 -1.21
CA GLY A 69 24.88 -7.34 -0.56
C GLY A 69 25.30 -6.00 -1.14
N THR A 70 25.06 -5.78 -2.44
CA THR A 70 25.30 -4.51 -3.13
C THR A 70 24.45 -3.38 -2.54
N SER A 71 23.15 -3.58 -2.36
CA SER A 71 22.27 -2.57 -1.76
C SER A 71 22.69 -2.22 -0.33
N ILE A 72 23.07 -3.21 0.48
CA ILE A 72 23.52 -2.99 1.87
C ILE A 72 24.79 -2.13 1.93
N LYS A 73 25.67 -2.26 0.94
CA LYS A 73 26.99 -1.60 0.94
C LYS A 73 27.04 -0.29 0.17
N TYR A 74 26.16 -0.10 -0.82
CA TYR A 74 26.30 0.97 -1.80
C TYR A 74 25.04 1.82 -2.01
N ALA A 75 23.91 1.54 -1.34
CA ALA A 75 22.70 2.35 -1.45
C ALA A 75 22.39 3.12 -0.16
N GLY A 76 22.00 4.39 -0.31
CA GLY A 76 21.66 5.31 0.78
C GLY A 76 22.87 6.10 1.32
N LEU A 77 22.57 7.15 2.09
CA LEU A 77 23.54 8.00 2.78
C LEU A 77 23.38 7.95 4.32
N PRO A 78 24.34 8.50 5.09
CA PRO A 78 24.21 8.69 6.53
C PRO A 78 22.96 9.49 6.88
N TRP A 79 22.30 9.11 7.98
CA TRP A 79 21.08 9.80 8.41
C TRP A 79 21.38 11.24 8.82
N GLU A 80 22.60 11.53 9.30
CA GLU A 80 23.07 12.86 9.67
C GLU A 80 22.88 13.84 8.51
N MET A 81 23.26 13.43 7.29
CA MET A 81 23.12 14.24 6.08
C MET A 81 21.66 14.43 5.68
N GLY A 82 20.89 13.34 5.60
CA GLY A 82 19.50 13.42 5.16
C GLY A 82 18.60 14.13 6.17
N LEU A 83 18.86 13.94 7.46
CA LEU A 83 18.08 14.54 8.55
C LEU A 83 18.31 16.05 8.59
N SER A 84 19.57 16.50 8.54
CA SER A 84 19.88 17.93 8.53
C SER A 84 19.32 18.59 7.27
N GLU A 85 19.47 17.97 6.10
CA GLU A 85 18.90 18.49 4.84
C GLU A 85 17.37 18.63 4.93
N ALA A 86 16.68 17.59 5.41
CA ALA A 86 15.23 17.64 5.61
C ALA A 86 14.83 18.72 6.61
N HIS A 87 15.53 18.83 7.74
CA HIS A 87 15.28 19.85 8.75
C HIS A 87 15.44 21.27 8.17
N GLN A 88 16.55 21.53 7.49
CA GLN A 88 16.90 22.82 6.90
C GLN A 88 15.91 23.20 5.78
N VAL A 89 15.64 22.32 4.83
CA VAL A 89 14.73 22.61 3.71
C VAL A 89 13.30 22.84 4.18
N LEU A 90 12.82 22.06 5.15
CA LEU A 90 11.50 22.28 5.74
C LEU A 90 11.44 23.61 6.50
N ALA A 91 12.51 24.01 7.19
CA ALA A 91 12.59 25.29 7.89
C ALA A 91 12.56 26.46 6.89
N MET A 92 13.42 26.43 5.86
CA MET A 92 13.47 27.44 4.80
C MET A 92 12.11 27.66 4.11
N ASN A 93 11.32 26.60 3.98
CA ASN A 93 10.00 26.65 3.34
C ASN A 93 8.83 26.93 4.30
N LYS A 94 9.10 27.19 5.60
CA LYS A 94 8.06 27.36 6.64
C LYS A 94 7.10 26.16 6.74
N LEU A 95 7.64 24.96 6.53
CA LEU A 95 6.92 23.68 6.61
C LEU A 95 7.33 22.85 7.83
N ARG A 96 8.43 23.19 8.52
CA ARG A 96 8.99 22.39 9.61
C ARG A 96 8.02 22.13 10.76
N GLU A 97 7.14 23.09 11.07
CA GLU A 97 6.13 22.94 12.13
C GLU A 97 5.00 21.98 11.74
N ARG A 98 4.76 21.74 10.45
CA ARG A 98 3.65 20.89 9.97
C ARG A 98 3.90 19.41 10.18
N VAL A 99 5.17 19.01 10.32
CA VAL A 99 5.56 17.60 10.43
C VAL A 99 6.39 17.36 11.68
N THR A 100 6.42 16.12 12.12
CA THR A 100 7.40 15.62 13.08
C THR A 100 8.50 14.90 12.31
N LEU A 101 9.77 15.22 12.58
CA LEU A 101 10.89 14.47 11.99
C LEU A 101 11.29 13.31 12.89
N ARG A 102 11.32 12.11 12.32
CA ARG A 102 11.81 10.90 12.96
C ARG A 102 13.08 10.45 12.26
N THR A 103 14.01 9.82 12.97
CA THR A 103 15.16 9.18 12.34
C THR A 103 15.44 7.78 12.88
N ASP A 104 15.96 6.91 12.02
CA ASP A 104 16.52 5.61 12.37
C ASP A 104 17.80 5.37 11.57
N GLY A 105 18.59 4.36 11.95
CA GLY A 105 19.84 4.03 11.27
C GLY A 105 21.00 3.86 12.25
N GLY A 106 21.06 2.70 12.90
CA GLY A 106 22.21 2.35 13.73
C GLY A 106 22.38 3.18 15.01
N LEU A 107 21.30 3.78 15.53
CA LEU A 107 21.28 4.48 16.83
C LEU A 107 21.51 3.48 17.97
N ARG A 108 22.66 3.54 18.64
CA ARG A 108 23.11 2.56 19.65
C ARG A 108 23.19 3.12 21.06
N THR A 109 23.21 4.43 21.21
CA THR A 109 23.51 5.10 22.49
C THR A 109 22.57 6.28 22.73
N GLY A 110 22.50 6.74 23.99
CA GLY A 110 21.86 8.00 24.34
C GLY A 110 22.51 9.21 23.67
N ARG A 111 23.83 9.20 23.50
CA ARG A 111 24.53 10.23 22.70
C ARG A 111 24.02 10.31 21.27
N ASP A 112 23.81 9.18 20.58
CA ASP A 112 23.28 9.18 19.21
C ASP A 112 21.91 9.85 19.13
N ILE A 113 21.06 9.64 20.15
CA ILE A 113 19.75 10.29 20.26
C ILE A 113 19.90 11.81 20.41
N VAL A 114 20.79 12.27 21.30
CA VAL A 114 21.01 13.71 21.52
C VAL A 114 21.59 14.38 20.26
N MET A 115 22.51 13.71 19.56
CA MET A 115 23.03 14.19 18.27
C MET A 115 21.91 14.31 17.23
N ALA A 116 21.08 13.28 17.09
CA ALA A 116 19.93 13.32 16.19
C ALA A 116 18.93 14.44 16.57
N ALA A 117 18.72 14.68 17.87
CA ALA A 117 17.89 15.78 18.35
C ALA A 117 18.45 17.13 17.88
N MET A 118 19.73 17.40 18.13
CA MET A 118 20.41 18.63 17.69
C MET A 118 20.37 18.84 16.18
N MET A 119 20.39 17.75 15.40
CA MET A 119 20.23 17.79 13.94
C MET A 119 18.78 17.93 13.45
N GLY A 120 17.80 17.93 14.38
CA GLY A 120 16.41 18.29 14.11
C GLY A 120 15.39 17.16 14.22
N ALA A 121 15.76 15.96 14.68
CA ALA A 121 14.80 14.87 14.93
C ALA A 121 14.07 15.04 16.27
N GLU A 122 12.79 14.68 16.28
CA GLU A 122 11.90 14.68 17.45
C GLU A 122 11.60 13.25 17.97
N GLU A 123 11.82 12.24 17.13
CA GLU A 123 11.56 10.83 17.43
C GLU A 123 12.66 9.91 16.88
N TYR A 124 12.94 8.80 17.55
CA TYR A 124 14.12 7.96 17.31
C TYR A 124 13.73 6.48 17.19
N GLY A 125 14.05 5.85 16.05
CA GLY A 125 13.75 4.46 15.76
C GLY A 125 14.89 3.51 16.15
N ILE A 126 14.61 2.56 17.04
CA ILE A 126 15.59 1.57 17.53
C ILE A 126 15.19 0.17 17.09
N GLY A 127 15.84 -0.35 16.05
CA GLY A 127 15.60 -1.70 15.52
C GLY A 127 16.62 -2.74 16.01
N THR A 128 17.81 -2.74 15.43
CA THR A 128 18.84 -3.77 15.68
C THR A 128 19.24 -3.89 17.15
N ALA A 129 19.39 -2.78 17.88
CA ALA A 129 19.72 -2.83 19.30
C ALA A 129 18.61 -3.51 20.13
N ALA A 130 17.34 -3.29 19.78
CA ALA A 130 16.22 -4.00 20.39
C ALA A 130 16.24 -5.50 20.05
N LEU A 131 16.58 -5.88 18.81
CA LEU A 131 16.78 -7.29 18.44
C LEU A 131 17.94 -7.93 19.24
N ILE A 132 19.03 -7.21 19.46
CA ILE A 132 20.17 -7.68 20.28
C ILE A 132 19.75 -7.86 21.73
N ALA A 133 19.01 -6.90 22.32
CA ALA A 133 18.47 -7.03 23.66
C ALA A 133 17.55 -8.26 23.79
N MET A 134 16.81 -8.62 22.72
CA MET A 134 16.00 -9.83 22.67
C MET A 134 16.80 -11.12 22.43
N GLY A 135 18.11 -11.05 22.16
CA GLY A 135 19.00 -12.21 22.04
C GLY A 135 19.67 -12.37 20.69
N CYS A 136 19.51 -11.44 19.74
CA CYS A 136 20.27 -11.48 18.48
C CYS A 136 21.78 -11.39 18.76
N ILE A 137 22.53 -12.37 18.24
CA ILE A 137 24.00 -12.45 18.37
C ILE A 137 24.73 -11.99 17.10
N MET A 138 24.05 -11.27 16.20
CA MET A 138 24.63 -10.66 14.99
C MET A 138 25.33 -11.63 14.02
N VAL A 139 24.84 -12.88 13.90
CA VAL A 139 25.39 -13.91 13.00
C VAL A 139 25.04 -13.72 11.51
N ARG A 140 24.10 -12.82 11.18
CA ARG A 140 23.73 -12.41 9.80
C ARG A 140 23.21 -13.55 8.89
N GLN A 141 22.39 -14.43 9.46
CA GLN A 141 21.71 -15.53 8.74
C GLN A 141 20.19 -15.37 8.73
N CYS A 142 19.68 -14.14 8.84
CA CYS A 142 18.25 -13.86 8.94
C CYS A 142 17.47 -14.38 7.72
N GLN A 143 18.05 -14.23 6.52
CA GLN A 143 17.49 -14.68 5.25
C GLN A 143 17.48 -16.20 5.08
N SER A 144 18.27 -16.93 5.87
CA SER A 144 18.48 -18.38 5.70
C SER A 144 17.46 -19.23 6.45
N ASN A 145 16.56 -18.61 7.22
CA ASN A 145 15.64 -19.28 8.14
C ASN A 145 16.34 -20.11 9.25
N THR A 146 17.67 -19.97 9.43
CA THR A 146 18.49 -20.74 10.37
C THR A 146 18.96 -19.93 11.58
N CYS A 147 18.14 -19.00 12.07
CA CYS A 147 18.53 -18.17 13.21
C CYS A 147 18.77 -19.03 14.47
N PRO A 148 20.00 -19.05 15.03
CA PRO A 148 20.36 -19.98 16.11
C PRO A 148 19.66 -19.67 17.45
N VAL A 149 19.08 -18.48 17.57
CA VAL A 149 18.48 -17.91 18.79
C VAL A 149 16.99 -17.62 18.63
N GLY A 150 16.36 -18.13 17.57
CA GLY A 150 14.90 -18.01 17.39
C GLY A 150 14.37 -16.60 17.12
N VAL A 151 15.22 -15.65 16.73
CA VAL A 151 14.80 -14.24 16.48
C VAL A 151 14.20 -14.07 15.08
N CYS A 152 14.93 -14.44 14.03
CA CYS A 152 14.50 -14.28 12.63
C CYS A 152 14.41 -15.65 11.93
N THR A 153 13.41 -16.45 12.30
CA THR A 153 13.16 -17.78 11.73
C THR A 153 11.69 -18.16 11.91
N GLN A 154 11.15 -18.91 10.95
CA GLN A 154 9.82 -19.52 11.00
C GLN A 154 9.86 -21.01 11.38
N ASP A 155 11.06 -21.61 11.45
CA ASP A 155 11.24 -22.99 11.92
C ASP A 155 10.89 -23.12 13.40
N ASP A 156 10.00 -24.07 13.74
CA ASP A 156 9.48 -24.22 15.10
C ASP A 156 10.56 -24.66 16.10
N ALA A 157 11.50 -25.52 15.71
CA ALA A 157 12.57 -26.00 16.57
C ALA A 157 13.59 -24.89 16.89
N LEU A 158 13.81 -23.97 15.95
CA LEU A 158 14.64 -22.78 16.18
C LEU A 158 13.90 -21.69 16.93
N ARG A 159 12.60 -21.48 16.67
CA ARG A 159 11.76 -20.54 17.45
C ARG A 159 11.68 -20.91 18.92
N ALA A 160 11.68 -22.20 19.24
CA ALA A 160 11.74 -22.69 20.63
C ALA A 160 13.01 -22.24 21.39
N LYS A 161 14.07 -21.79 20.70
CA LYS A 161 15.31 -21.26 21.29
C LYS A 161 15.22 -19.77 21.65
N PHE A 162 14.12 -19.08 21.31
CA PHE A 162 13.95 -17.66 21.60
C PHE A 162 13.82 -17.42 23.11
N THR A 163 14.68 -16.57 23.66
CA THR A 163 14.69 -16.20 25.08
C THR A 163 14.48 -14.71 25.31
N GLY A 164 14.09 -13.96 24.28
CA GLY A 164 13.74 -12.54 24.39
C GLY A 164 12.46 -12.34 25.18
N ASN A 165 12.36 -11.22 25.89
CA ASN A 165 11.15 -10.83 26.61
C ASN A 165 10.99 -9.31 26.60
N ALA A 166 9.80 -8.85 27.00
CA ALA A 166 9.48 -7.43 27.03
C ALA A 166 10.40 -6.64 27.99
N ASP A 167 10.71 -7.20 29.16
CA ASP A 167 11.53 -6.54 30.18
C ASP A 167 12.93 -6.20 29.66
N LYS A 168 13.55 -7.06 28.85
CA LYS A 168 14.84 -6.79 28.21
C LYS A 168 14.79 -5.54 27.31
N VAL A 169 13.70 -5.36 26.57
CA VAL A 169 13.51 -4.18 25.71
C VAL A 169 13.21 -2.93 26.55
N VAL A 170 12.37 -3.06 27.59
CA VAL A 170 12.09 -1.96 28.54
C VAL A 170 13.38 -1.48 29.20
N ASN A 171 14.24 -2.41 29.65
CA ASN A 171 15.53 -2.08 30.25
C ASN A 171 16.45 -1.36 29.25
N LEU A 172 16.54 -1.83 28.00
CA LEU A 172 17.29 -1.16 26.94
C LEU A 172 16.84 0.30 26.80
N ILE A 173 15.53 0.54 26.59
CA ILE A 173 15.00 1.89 26.40
C ILE A 173 15.19 2.75 27.65
N THR A 174 15.10 2.15 28.85
CA THR A 174 15.36 2.85 30.12
C THR A 174 16.82 3.31 30.22
N PHE A 175 17.79 2.49 29.78
CA PHE A 175 19.20 2.88 29.75
C PHE A 175 19.48 3.98 28.74
N TYR A 176 18.92 3.89 27.53
CA TYR A 176 19.00 5.00 26.55
C TYR A 176 18.44 6.29 27.15
N ALA A 177 17.27 6.24 27.78
CA ALA A 177 16.65 7.41 28.38
C ALA A 177 17.48 8.00 29.53
N GLN A 178 18.14 7.16 30.33
CA GLN A 178 19.06 7.60 31.38
C GLN A 178 20.29 8.29 30.79
N GLU A 179 20.94 7.69 29.80
CA GLU A 179 22.12 8.28 29.14
C GLU A 179 21.78 9.60 28.42
N VAL A 180 20.58 9.71 27.82
CA VAL A 180 20.08 10.97 27.26
C VAL A 180 19.99 12.04 28.36
N ARG A 181 19.40 11.74 29.52
CA ARG A 181 19.31 12.70 30.64
C ARG A 181 20.68 13.14 31.14
N GLU A 182 21.62 12.20 31.28
CA GLU A 182 22.99 12.48 31.71
C GLU A 182 23.71 13.38 30.69
N THR A 183 23.56 13.09 29.40
CA THR A 183 24.14 13.89 28.32
C THR A 183 23.56 15.31 28.30
N LEU A 184 22.24 15.45 28.40
CA LEU A 184 21.56 16.76 28.47
C LEU A 184 22.02 17.57 29.68
N ALA A 185 22.12 16.94 30.86
CA ALA A 185 22.62 17.59 32.06
C ALA A 185 24.06 18.08 31.90
N SER A 186 24.92 17.32 31.20
CA SER A 186 26.32 17.70 30.98
C SER A 186 26.49 18.96 30.11
N ILE A 187 25.51 19.26 29.25
CA ILE A 187 25.48 20.47 28.40
C ILE A 187 24.55 21.56 28.96
N GLY A 188 23.98 21.36 30.15
CA GLY A 188 23.12 22.33 30.83
C GLY A 188 21.67 22.40 30.34
N ALA A 189 21.22 21.45 29.52
CA ALA A 189 19.83 21.36 29.05
C ALA A 189 18.97 20.54 30.03
N ARG A 190 17.71 20.96 30.26
CA ARG A 190 16.78 20.27 31.18
C ARG A 190 15.84 19.31 30.48
N SER A 191 15.71 19.42 29.17
CA SER A 191 14.82 18.59 28.35
C SER A 191 15.36 18.41 26.95
N LEU A 192 14.84 17.40 26.23
CA LEU A 192 15.19 17.18 24.84
C LEU A 192 14.68 18.32 23.95
N ASP A 193 13.54 18.91 24.30
CA ASP A 193 12.91 20.00 23.55
C ASP A 193 13.81 21.26 23.50
N GLU A 194 14.67 21.47 24.50
CA GLU A 194 15.64 22.58 24.54
C GLU A 194 16.79 22.43 23.54
N VAL A 195 17.03 21.21 23.03
CA VAL A 195 18.17 20.92 22.15
C VAL A 195 17.75 20.52 20.73
N ILE A 196 16.45 20.33 20.45
CA ILE A 196 16.01 19.95 19.10
C ILE A 196 16.34 21.07 18.10
N GLY A 197 17.06 20.71 17.03
CA GLY A 197 17.49 21.64 15.98
C GLY A 197 18.61 22.61 16.40
N ARG A 198 19.18 22.45 17.60
CA ARG A 198 20.30 23.27 18.10
C ARG A 198 21.64 22.75 17.59
N ALA A 199 21.83 22.83 16.28
CA ALA A 199 23.07 22.42 15.61
C ALA A 199 24.29 23.24 16.08
N ASP A 200 24.08 24.45 16.62
CA ASP A 200 25.10 25.30 17.24
C ASP A 200 25.76 24.68 18.49
N LEU A 201 25.14 23.68 19.11
CA LEU A 201 25.72 22.91 20.22
C LEU A 201 26.73 21.84 19.74
N LEU A 202 26.85 21.65 18.44
CA LEU A 202 27.76 20.70 17.81
C LEU A 202 28.95 21.42 17.18
N ALA A 203 30.14 20.90 17.44
CA ALA A 203 31.37 21.36 16.79
C ALA A 203 32.11 20.17 16.19
N GLN A 204 32.57 20.33 14.95
CA GLN A 204 33.49 19.38 14.35
C GLN A 204 34.84 19.46 15.07
N VAL A 205 35.31 18.34 15.57
CA VAL A 205 36.63 18.23 16.19
C VAL A 205 37.58 17.60 15.19
N SER A 206 38.58 18.36 14.71
CA SER A 206 39.66 17.79 13.89
C SER A 206 40.64 17.03 14.80
N ARG A 207 40.75 15.72 14.59
CA ARG A 207 41.64 14.79 15.32
C ARG A 207 42.39 13.84 14.38
N GLY A 208 42.37 14.12 13.08
CA GLY A 208 43.02 13.29 12.06
C GLY A 208 44.54 13.38 12.12
N ALA A 209 45.22 12.37 11.58
CA ALA A 209 46.64 12.48 11.26
C ALA A 209 46.82 13.51 10.12
N ALA A 210 47.90 14.30 10.14
CA ALA A 210 48.11 15.45 9.24
C ALA A 210 48.10 15.14 7.71
N HIS A 211 48.00 13.86 7.33
CA HIS A 211 47.96 13.38 5.94
C HIS A 211 46.54 13.00 5.47
N LEU A 212 45.52 13.19 6.30
CA LEU A 212 44.13 12.98 5.95
C LEU A 212 43.49 14.33 5.62
N ASP A 213 42.82 14.41 4.47
CA ASP A 213 41.94 15.54 4.16
C ASP A 213 40.78 15.55 5.16
N ASP A 214 40.60 16.67 5.86
CA ASP A 214 39.48 16.83 6.77
C ASP A 214 38.17 16.92 5.98
N LEU A 215 37.13 16.25 6.48
CA LEU A 215 35.78 16.40 5.94
C LEU A 215 35.24 17.79 6.27
N ASP A 216 34.46 18.40 5.37
CA ASP A 216 33.71 19.60 5.69
C ASP A 216 32.32 19.21 6.25
N LEU A 217 32.14 19.30 7.57
CA LEU A 217 30.84 19.04 8.21
C LEU A 217 29.97 20.31 8.33
N ASN A 218 30.44 21.47 7.87
CA ASN A 218 29.67 22.72 7.97
C ASN A 218 28.26 22.60 7.41
N PRO A 219 28.00 21.95 6.26
CA PRO A 219 26.63 21.82 5.74
C PRO A 219 25.65 21.15 6.72
N LEU A 220 26.13 20.30 7.63
CA LEU A 220 25.30 19.64 8.65
C LEU A 220 25.01 20.55 9.85
N LEU A 221 25.89 21.51 10.11
CA LEU A 221 25.88 22.37 11.30
C LEU A 221 25.24 23.74 11.06
N LEU A 222 24.82 24.02 9.82
CA LEU A 222 24.13 25.25 9.47
C LEU A 222 22.77 25.32 10.18
N THR A 223 22.54 26.46 10.84
CA THR A 223 21.23 26.85 11.34
C THR A 223 20.56 27.74 10.30
N VAL A 224 19.29 27.48 9.98
CA VAL A 224 18.52 28.26 9.01
C VAL A 224 17.95 29.50 9.67
N ASP A 225 17.95 30.63 8.96
CA ASP A 225 17.32 31.87 9.42
C ASP A 225 15.85 31.64 9.80
N GLY A 226 15.47 32.07 11.02
CA GLY A 226 14.14 31.88 11.57
C GLY A 226 13.91 30.51 12.23
N ALA A 227 14.95 29.68 12.37
CA ALA A 227 14.89 28.47 13.18
C ALA A 227 14.49 28.75 14.64
N GLU A 228 14.86 29.91 15.20
CA GLU A 228 14.44 30.31 16.55
C GLU A 228 12.92 30.49 16.70
N ASN A 229 12.18 30.65 15.60
CA ASN A 229 10.73 30.82 15.62
C ASN A 229 9.98 29.49 15.53
N ILE A 230 10.68 28.38 15.22
CA ILE A 230 10.06 27.06 15.03
C ILE A 230 9.62 26.52 16.39
N ARG A 231 8.34 26.23 16.53
CA ARG A 231 7.80 25.55 17.71
C ARG A 231 7.65 24.06 17.47
N TYR A 232 8.42 23.27 18.22
CA TYR A 232 8.28 21.82 18.24
C TYR A 232 7.15 21.44 19.20
N ASP A 233 6.09 20.82 18.67
CA ASP A 233 4.98 20.28 19.46
C ASP A 233 4.85 18.78 19.20
N ARG A 234 5.32 17.97 20.14
CA ARG A 234 5.24 16.51 20.05
C ARG A 234 3.81 15.98 20.20
N ASN A 235 2.91 16.77 20.79
CA ASN A 235 1.49 16.46 20.95
C ASN A 235 0.62 17.02 19.82
N LYS A 236 1.24 17.57 18.76
CA LYS A 236 0.51 18.19 17.66
C LYS A 236 -0.56 17.28 17.11
N ALA A 237 -1.73 17.86 16.83
CA ALA A 237 -2.78 17.17 16.11
C ALA A 237 -2.28 16.74 14.72
N ARG A 238 -2.93 15.72 14.15
CA ARG A 238 -2.68 15.37 12.75
C ARG A 238 -3.05 16.55 11.84
N ASN A 239 -2.38 16.64 10.70
CA ASN A 239 -2.78 17.49 9.59
C ASN A 239 -4.14 17.01 9.06
N ALA A 240 -5.17 17.82 9.22
CA ALA A 240 -6.50 17.51 8.70
C ALA A 240 -6.50 17.47 7.17
N VAL A 241 -7.40 16.67 6.62
CA VAL A 241 -7.69 16.59 5.18
C VAL A 241 -9.16 16.95 4.96
N PRO A 242 -9.53 17.50 3.79
CA PRO A 242 -10.92 17.79 3.47
C PRO A 242 -11.80 16.55 3.52
N ASP A 243 -13.07 16.74 3.86
CA ASP A 243 -14.08 15.71 3.71
C ASP A 243 -14.32 15.37 2.21
N THR A 244 -15.01 14.27 1.98
CA THR A 244 -15.50 13.83 0.68
C THR A 244 -17.01 13.61 0.76
N LEU A 245 -17.62 13.11 -0.31
CA LEU A 245 -19.03 12.75 -0.37
C LEU A 245 -19.47 11.84 0.79
N ASP A 246 -18.54 11.08 1.36
CA ASP A 246 -18.78 10.24 2.54
C ASP A 246 -19.31 10.99 3.76
N ALA A 247 -18.99 12.28 3.93
CA ALA A 247 -19.57 13.05 5.03
C ALA A 247 -21.10 13.14 4.89
N GLU A 248 -21.59 13.26 3.66
CA GLU A 248 -23.03 13.24 3.35
C GLU A 248 -23.59 11.81 3.44
N ILE A 249 -22.89 10.82 2.88
CA ILE A 249 -23.30 9.41 2.97
C ILE A 249 -23.48 9.00 4.44
N ILE A 250 -22.56 9.37 5.32
CA ILE A 250 -22.61 9.00 6.75
C ILE A 250 -23.77 9.69 7.46
N ARG A 251 -24.00 10.97 7.16
CA ARG A 251 -25.13 11.72 7.72
C ARG A 251 -26.47 11.10 7.28
N ASP A 252 -26.60 10.83 5.99
CA ASP A 252 -27.86 10.34 5.42
C ASP A 252 -28.09 8.85 5.76
N ALA A 253 -27.02 8.08 5.98
CA ALA A 253 -27.04 6.69 6.44
C ALA A 253 -27.08 6.53 7.98
N ALA A 254 -27.51 7.56 8.73
CA ALA A 254 -27.53 7.50 10.20
C ALA A 254 -28.25 6.24 10.73
N ARG A 255 -29.41 5.89 10.17
CA ARG A 255 -30.17 4.68 10.54
C ARG A 255 -29.44 3.38 10.26
N PHE A 256 -28.65 3.32 9.19
CA PHE A 256 -27.79 2.15 8.94
C PHE A 256 -26.73 2.02 10.04
N PHE A 257 -26.08 3.10 10.46
CA PHE A 257 -25.02 3.05 11.47
C PHE A 257 -25.53 2.89 12.91
N GLU A 258 -26.73 3.42 13.20
CA GLU A 258 -27.35 3.38 14.53
C GLU A 258 -28.12 2.07 14.74
N ASP A 259 -29.05 1.76 13.83
CA ASP A 259 -30.03 0.68 13.98
C ASP A 259 -29.69 -0.57 13.14
N GLY A 260 -28.80 -0.44 12.16
CA GLY A 260 -28.47 -1.54 11.24
C GLY A 260 -29.47 -1.73 10.10
N GLU A 261 -30.29 -0.72 9.80
CA GLU A 261 -31.25 -0.75 8.67
C GLU A 261 -30.55 -0.93 7.32
N LYS A 262 -31.15 -1.68 6.39
CA LYS A 262 -30.70 -1.74 5.01
C LYS A 262 -31.05 -0.43 4.30
N MET A 263 -30.09 0.21 3.65
CA MET A 263 -30.28 1.53 3.04
C MET A 263 -29.76 1.60 1.61
N GLN A 264 -30.42 2.43 0.81
CA GLN A 264 -29.98 2.82 -0.53
C GLN A 264 -29.97 4.34 -0.64
N LEU A 265 -28.84 4.90 -1.08
CA LEU A 265 -28.61 6.33 -1.24
C LEU A 265 -28.18 6.62 -2.68
N SER A 266 -28.49 7.83 -3.18
CA SER A 266 -28.19 8.24 -4.56
C SER A 266 -27.58 9.64 -4.58
N TYR A 267 -26.46 9.80 -5.28
CA TYR A 267 -25.73 11.07 -5.39
C TYR A 267 -25.20 11.31 -6.81
N ALA A 268 -24.95 12.58 -7.14
CA ALA A 268 -24.08 12.91 -8.27
C ALA A 268 -22.61 12.77 -7.84
N VAL A 269 -21.74 12.37 -8.75
CA VAL A 269 -20.29 12.26 -8.49
C VAL A 269 -19.49 12.98 -9.58
N GLU A 270 -18.35 13.53 -9.19
CA GLU A 270 -17.42 14.25 -10.06
C GLU A 270 -16.00 13.78 -9.78
N ASN A 271 -15.07 14.00 -10.71
CA ASN A 271 -13.69 13.54 -10.57
C ASN A 271 -12.94 14.16 -9.37
N THR A 272 -13.47 15.25 -8.81
CA THR A 272 -13.00 15.91 -7.59
C THR A 272 -13.41 15.16 -6.31
N HIS A 273 -14.48 14.36 -6.36
CA HIS A 273 -14.95 13.49 -5.28
C HIS A 273 -14.09 12.22 -5.24
N ARG A 274 -13.02 12.29 -4.45
CA ARG A 274 -12.03 11.21 -4.30
C ARG A 274 -12.40 10.31 -3.14
N THR A 275 -12.00 9.05 -3.24
CA THR A 275 -12.03 8.10 -2.11
C THR A 275 -13.43 7.81 -1.56
N VAL A 276 -14.46 7.96 -2.40
CA VAL A 276 -15.87 7.77 -2.03
C VAL A 276 -16.12 6.35 -1.54
N GLY A 277 -16.83 6.20 -0.43
CA GLY A 277 -17.14 4.95 0.27
C GLY A 277 -16.13 4.54 1.35
N THR A 278 -14.95 5.16 1.39
CA THR A 278 -13.86 4.73 2.27
C THR A 278 -14.08 5.10 3.74
N ARG A 279 -14.58 6.31 4.01
CA ARG A 279 -14.94 6.72 5.37
C ARG A 279 -16.20 5.99 5.82
N ALA A 280 -17.17 5.77 4.93
CA ALA A 280 -18.32 4.91 5.23
C ALA A 280 -17.86 3.49 5.63
N SER A 281 -16.88 2.92 4.90
CA SER A 281 -16.23 1.66 5.26
C SER A 281 -15.59 1.69 6.65
N SER A 282 -14.87 2.77 7.00
CA SER A 282 -14.33 2.97 8.36
C SER A 282 -15.40 2.84 9.44
N HIS A 283 -16.56 3.46 9.22
CA HIS A 283 -17.69 3.42 10.15
C HIS A 283 -18.33 2.03 10.22
N ILE A 284 -18.45 1.33 9.09
CA ILE A 284 -18.92 -0.06 9.03
C ILE A 284 -18.02 -0.94 9.89
N VAL A 285 -16.70 -0.88 9.69
CA VAL A 285 -15.75 -1.70 10.44
C VAL A 285 -15.75 -1.36 11.93
N LYS A 286 -15.83 -0.07 12.27
CA LYS A 286 -15.87 0.36 13.67
C LYS A 286 -17.14 -0.11 14.40
N ARG A 287 -18.28 -0.15 13.71
CA ARG A 287 -19.58 -0.48 14.29
C ARG A 287 -19.87 -1.99 14.27
N PHE A 288 -19.60 -2.63 13.15
CA PHE A 288 -20.01 -4.02 12.86
C PHE A 288 -18.83 -5.00 12.73
N GLY A 289 -17.61 -4.49 12.53
CA GLY A 289 -16.42 -5.30 12.30
C GLY A 289 -16.29 -5.83 10.86
N MET A 290 -15.12 -6.39 10.53
CA MET A 290 -14.86 -6.99 9.21
C MET A 290 -15.59 -8.32 9.00
N ARG A 291 -15.86 -9.08 10.07
CA ARG A 291 -16.58 -10.37 10.03
C ARG A 291 -18.05 -10.19 10.40
N ASN A 292 -18.65 -9.11 9.91
CA ASN A 292 -20.05 -8.81 10.16
C ASN A 292 -20.98 -9.76 9.38
N LYS A 293 -22.28 -9.68 9.65
CA LYS A 293 -23.33 -10.49 8.99
C LYS A 293 -24.21 -9.65 8.06
N LEU A 294 -23.74 -8.48 7.65
CA LEU A 294 -24.50 -7.62 6.73
C LEU A 294 -24.65 -8.35 5.39
N GLN A 295 -25.79 -8.13 4.73
CA GLN A 295 -25.96 -8.59 3.35
C GLN A 295 -24.95 -7.86 2.46
N PRO A 296 -24.46 -8.44 1.34
CA PRO A 296 -23.45 -7.78 0.49
C PRO A 296 -23.81 -6.35 0.04
N ASP A 297 -25.10 -6.05 -0.09
CA ASP A 297 -25.68 -4.79 -0.54
C ASP A 297 -26.44 -4.03 0.58
N HIS A 298 -26.10 -4.28 1.85
CA HIS A 298 -26.82 -3.74 3.00
C HIS A 298 -26.81 -2.20 3.07
N LEU A 299 -25.70 -1.57 2.70
CA LEU A 299 -25.63 -0.15 2.38
C LEU A 299 -25.25 -0.01 0.91
N THR A 300 -26.19 0.44 0.09
CA THR A 300 -25.97 0.67 -1.35
C THR A 300 -25.87 2.17 -1.63
N VAL A 301 -24.76 2.58 -2.24
CA VAL A 301 -24.53 3.97 -2.68
C VAL A 301 -24.50 4.01 -4.21
N LYS A 302 -25.51 4.64 -4.81
CA LYS A 302 -25.63 4.87 -6.25
C LYS A 302 -25.06 6.23 -6.61
N LEU A 303 -24.15 6.26 -7.57
CA LEU A 303 -23.44 7.45 -8.00
C LEU A 303 -23.66 7.67 -9.51
N ALA A 304 -23.98 8.89 -9.92
CA ALA A 304 -24.12 9.24 -11.33
C ALA A 304 -23.10 10.31 -11.73
N GLY A 305 -22.22 9.99 -12.69
CA GLY A 305 -21.11 10.88 -13.10
C GLY A 305 -19.78 10.15 -13.20
N SER A 306 -18.68 10.89 -13.01
CA SER A 306 -17.32 10.36 -13.06
C SER A 306 -16.73 10.34 -11.66
N ALA A 307 -16.35 9.18 -11.13
CA ALA A 307 -15.76 9.10 -9.81
C ALA A 307 -14.27 9.46 -9.84
N GLY A 308 -13.82 10.22 -8.83
CA GLY A 308 -12.41 10.52 -8.65
C GLY A 308 -11.58 9.30 -8.26
N GLN A 309 -10.28 9.51 -8.06
CA GLN A 309 -9.34 8.46 -7.65
C GLN A 309 -9.79 7.74 -6.36
N SER A 310 -9.40 6.46 -6.24
CA SER A 310 -9.63 5.61 -5.06
C SER A 310 -11.11 5.33 -4.73
N LEU A 311 -11.99 5.31 -5.73
CA LEU A 311 -13.38 4.90 -5.55
C LEU A 311 -13.49 3.56 -4.81
N GLY A 312 -14.21 3.53 -3.69
CA GLY A 312 -14.44 2.33 -2.90
C GLY A 312 -13.17 1.73 -2.30
N ALA A 313 -12.11 2.53 -2.11
CA ALA A 313 -10.89 2.06 -1.46
C ALA A 313 -11.22 1.48 -0.07
N PHE A 314 -10.69 0.30 0.21
CA PHE A 314 -10.91 -0.43 1.46
C PHE A 314 -12.38 -0.71 1.79
N ALA A 315 -13.28 -0.77 0.80
CA ALA A 315 -14.70 -1.03 1.04
C ALA A 315 -14.90 -2.38 1.75
N ALA A 316 -15.58 -2.33 2.90
CA ALA A 316 -15.84 -3.44 3.81
C ALA A 316 -17.10 -4.23 3.42
N PRO A 317 -17.29 -5.46 3.96
CA PRO A 317 -18.48 -6.25 3.70
C PRO A 317 -19.76 -5.51 4.10
N GLY A 318 -20.74 -5.52 3.21
CA GLY A 318 -22.01 -4.84 3.35
C GLY A 318 -22.12 -3.51 2.62
N LEU A 319 -21.01 -2.95 2.14
CA LEU A 319 -21.00 -1.77 1.30
C LEU A 319 -21.04 -2.16 -0.18
N LYS A 320 -22.07 -1.70 -0.89
CA LYS A 320 -22.17 -1.75 -2.35
C LYS A 320 -22.11 -0.33 -2.92
N ILE A 321 -21.27 -0.11 -3.93
CA ILE A 321 -21.17 1.16 -4.65
C ILE A 321 -21.45 0.90 -6.12
N GLU A 322 -22.45 1.59 -6.68
CA GLU A 322 -22.83 1.50 -8.09
C GLU A 322 -22.55 2.84 -8.77
N VAL A 323 -21.76 2.85 -9.83
CA VAL A 323 -21.45 4.06 -10.61
C VAL A 323 -22.06 3.94 -12.00
N PHE A 324 -22.94 4.88 -12.31
CA PHE A 324 -23.55 5.10 -13.62
C PHE A 324 -22.77 6.20 -14.35
N GLY A 325 -21.72 5.78 -15.05
CA GLY A 325 -20.73 6.63 -15.69
C GLY A 325 -19.38 5.93 -15.75
N ASP A 326 -18.35 6.55 -15.19
CA ASP A 326 -16.96 6.08 -15.24
C ASP A 326 -16.23 6.38 -13.91
N ALA A 327 -15.01 5.84 -13.76
CA ALA A 327 -14.16 6.13 -12.62
C ALA A 327 -12.68 6.25 -13.01
N ASN A 328 -11.93 7.05 -12.25
CA ASN A 328 -10.49 7.22 -12.44
C ASN A 328 -9.70 6.05 -11.82
N ASP A 329 -8.40 6.25 -11.59
CA ASP A 329 -7.49 5.23 -11.06
C ASP A 329 -7.89 4.70 -9.67
N TYR A 330 -7.36 3.52 -9.34
CA TYR A 330 -7.43 2.92 -8.00
C TYR A 330 -8.82 2.48 -7.54
N VAL A 331 -9.74 2.21 -8.46
CA VAL A 331 -11.05 1.63 -8.12
C VAL A 331 -10.84 0.34 -7.30
N GLY A 332 -11.47 0.27 -6.13
CA GLY A 332 -11.35 -0.87 -5.23
C GLY A 332 -9.93 -1.10 -4.70
N LYS A 333 -9.09 -0.07 -4.60
CA LYS A 333 -7.79 -0.16 -3.92
C LYS A 333 -7.94 -0.79 -2.54
N GLY A 334 -7.23 -1.88 -2.29
CA GLY A 334 -7.35 -2.63 -1.04
C GLY A 334 -8.77 -3.12 -0.75
N LEU A 335 -9.58 -3.45 -1.77
CA LEU A 335 -10.94 -3.95 -1.58
C LEU A 335 -10.96 -5.08 -0.55
N SER A 336 -11.88 -4.98 0.42
CA SER A 336 -11.85 -5.77 1.65
C SER A 336 -13.19 -6.45 1.93
N GLY A 337 -13.91 -6.83 0.87
CA GLY A 337 -15.18 -7.56 0.98
C GLY A 337 -16.42 -6.78 0.55
N GLY A 338 -16.30 -5.49 0.25
CA GLY A 338 -17.36 -4.71 -0.40
C GLY A 338 -17.61 -5.12 -1.86
N MET A 339 -18.63 -4.52 -2.47
CA MET A 339 -18.97 -4.69 -3.89
C MET A 339 -18.93 -3.34 -4.60
N ILE A 340 -18.23 -3.29 -5.74
CA ILE A 340 -18.18 -2.10 -6.60
C ILE A 340 -18.67 -2.50 -7.99
N VAL A 341 -19.58 -1.69 -8.54
CA VAL A 341 -20.15 -1.88 -9.87
C VAL A 341 -19.97 -0.58 -10.64
N VAL A 342 -19.41 -0.65 -11.84
CA VAL A 342 -19.24 0.51 -12.73
C VAL A 342 -19.82 0.16 -14.09
N ARG A 343 -20.75 0.98 -14.58
CA ARG A 343 -21.33 0.79 -15.91
C ARG A 343 -21.62 2.12 -16.58
N PRO A 344 -21.61 2.17 -17.93
CA PRO A 344 -21.99 3.38 -18.65
C PRO A 344 -23.42 3.80 -18.28
N ARG A 345 -23.73 5.07 -18.47
CA ARG A 345 -25.12 5.54 -18.39
C ARG A 345 -25.96 4.84 -19.45
N MET A 346 -27.21 4.52 -19.15
CA MET A 346 -28.15 3.90 -20.11
C MET A 346 -28.31 4.69 -21.41
N SER A 347 -28.14 6.01 -21.36
CA SER A 347 -28.21 6.90 -22.52
C SER A 347 -26.91 6.97 -23.33
N SER A 348 -25.84 6.29 -22.90
CA SER A 348 -24.54 6.33 -23.57
C SER A 348 -24.62 5.59 -24.91
N PRO A 349 -24.14 6.19 -26.02
CA PRO A 349 -24.06 5.50 -27.30
C PRO A 349 -22.83 4.59 -27.40
N LEU A 350 -21.96 4.57 -26.39
CA LEU A 350 -20.70 3.84 -26.41
C LEU A 350 -20.92 2.32 -26.30
N ILE A 351 -20.15 1.57 -27.07
CA ILE A 351 -20.01 0.13 -26.89
C ILE A 351 -19.05 -0.10 -25.71
N ALA A 352 -19.59 -0.59 -24.60
CA ALA A 352 -18.88 -0.71 -23.32
C ALA A 352 -17.50 -1.39 -23.46
N ARG A 353 -17.45 -2.59 -24.04
CA ARG A 353 -16.22 -3.41 -24.19
C ARG A 353 -15.09 -2.76 -24.98
N ASP A 354 -15.41 -1.79 -25.84
CA ASP A 354 -14.43 -1.11 -26.70
C ASP A 354 -13.89 0.17 -26.03
N ASN A 355 -14.43 0.57 -24.88
CA ASN A 355 -14.13 1.84 -24.23
C ASN A 355 -13.63 1.66 -22.79
N THR A 356 -12.70 2.52 -22.39
CA THR A 356 -12.21 2.58 -21.01
C THR A 356 -13.30 3.12 -20.09
N ILE A 357 -13.50 2.45 -18.95
CA ILE A 357 -14.47 2.85 -17.93
C ILE A 357 -13.86 3.01 -16.54
N ILE A 358 -12.75 2.33 -16.27
CA ILE A 358 -11.98 2.45 -15.03
C ILE A 358 -10.49 2.63 -15.32
N GLY A 359 -9.81 3.41 -14.49
CA GLY A 359 -8.40 3.77 -14.69
C GLY A 359 -7.40 2.65 -14.38
N ASN A 360 -6.21 3.06 -13.94
CA ASN A 360 -5.06 2.22 -13.67
C ASN A 360 -5.08 1.65 -12.24
N THR A 361 -4.28 0.60 -12.01
CA THR A 361 -3.97 0.07 -10.67
C THR A 361 -5.25 -0.27 -9.86
N VAL A 362 -6.27 -0.70 -10.59
CA VAL A 362 -7.56 -1.16 -10.04
C VAL A 362 -7.34 -2.40 -9.19
N LEU A 363 -8.03 -2.50 -8.06
CA LEU A 363 -7.92 -3.59 -7.08
C LEU A 363 -6.52 -3.79 -6.49
N TYR A 364 -5.70 -2.74 -6.44
CA TYR A 364 -4.36 -2.83 -5.88
C TYR A 364 -4.35 -3.42 -4.47
N GLY A 365 -3.74 -4.60 -4.31
CA GLY A 365 -3.64 -5.27 -3.01
C GLY A 365 -4.99 -5.70 -2.41
N ALA A 366 -6.04 -5.83 -3.22
CA ALA A 366 -7.35 -6.28 -2.76
C ALA A 366 -7.26 -7.65 -2.08
N THR A 367 -8.03 -7.87 -1.01
CA THR A 367 -7.98 -9.10 -0.21
C THR A 367 -9.28 -9.89 -0.26
N ASN A 368 -10.39 -9.24 -0.60
CA ASN A 368 -11.70 -9.87 -0.78
C ASN A 368 -12.65 -8.86 -1.46
N GLY A 369 -13.86 -9.30 -1.83
CA GLY A 369 -14.90 -8.45 -2.40
C GLY A 369 -15.08 -8.66 -3.90
N HIS A 370 -16.04 -7.92 -4.47
CA HIS A 370 -16.41 -8.05 -5.87
C HIS A 370 -16.28 -6.73 -6.61
N LEU A 371 -15.73 -6.76 -7.83
CA LEU A 371 -15.75 -5.65 -8.76
C LEU A 371 -16.35 -6.09 -10.09
N PHE A 372 -17.34 -5.36 -10.58
CA PHE A 372 -17.93 -5.60 -11.91
C PHE A 372 -17.87 -4.29 -12.70
N ALA A 373 -17.17 -4.26 -13.83
CA ALA A 373 -17.07 -3.07 -14.66
C ALA A 373 -17.41 -3.37 -16.13
N ALA A 374 -18.52 -2.82 -16.64
CA ALA A 374 -18.90 -2.94 -18.04
C ALA A 374 -18.06 -2.00 -18.90
N GLY A 375 -16.84 -2.44 -19.22
CA GLY A 375 -15.88 -1.75 -20.06
C GLY A 375 -14.45 -2.10 -19.70
N ARG A 376 -13.50 -1.40 -20.32
CA ARG A 376 -12.07 -1.68 -20.19
C ARG A 376 -11.46 -1.00 -18.97
N ALA A 377 -10.52 -1.70 -18.34
CA ALA A 377 -9.61 -1.14 -17.34
C ALA A 377 -8.31 -0.63 -17.98
N GLY A 378 -7.64 0.30 -17.29
CA GLY A 378 -6.30 0.77 -17.65
C GLY A 378 -5.19 -0.25 -17.37
N GLU A 379 -3.98 0.26 -17.18
CA GLU A 379 -2.79 -0.53 -16.88
C GLU A 379 -2.82 -1.08 -15.44
N ARG A 380 -2.09 -2.18 -15.21
CA ARG A 380 -1.93 -2.80 -13.88
C ARG A 380 -3.24 -3.14 -13.19
N PHE A 381 -4.23 -3.51 -13.98
CA PHE A 381 -5.47 -4.06 -13.47
C PHE A 381 -5.19 -5.26 -12.55
N ALA A 382 -5.83 -5.31 -11.38
CA ALA A 382 -5.70 -6.38 -10.40
C ALA A 382 -4.26 -6.63 -9.90
N VAL A 383 -3.40 -5.61 -9.96
CA VAL A 383 -2.03 -5.70 -9.44
C VAL A 383 -2.03 -6.06 -7.96
N ARG A 384 -1.32 -7.13 -7.59
CA ARG A 384 -1.33 -7.70 -6.23
C ARG A 384 -2.71 -8.09 -5.68
N ASN A 385 -3.70 -8.38 -6.54
CA ASN A 385 -4.95 -8.96 -6.06
C ASN A 385 -4.64 -10.24 -5.26
N SER A 386 -5.22 -10.35 -4.08
CA SER A 386 -4.96 -11.41 -3.10
C SER A 386 -6.25 -12.09 -2.63
N GLY A 387 -7.39 -11.81 -3.28
CA GLY A 387 -8.65 -12.49 -2.96
C GLY A 387 -9.93 -11.86 -3.50
N ALA A 388 -9.88 -10.72 -4.19
CA ALA A 388 -11.08 -10.17 -4.82
C ALA A 388 -11.46 -10.95 -6.09
N LYS A 389 -12.77 -10.98 -6.37
CA LYS A 389 -13.34 -11.54 -7.60
C LYS A 389 -13.78 -10.40 -8.51
N VAL A 390 -13.40 -10.46 -9.77
CA VAL A 390 -13.60 -9.33 -10.68
C VAL A 390 -13.97 -9.78 -12.08
N VAL A 391 -14.87 -9.02 -12.72
CA VAL A 391 -15.21 -9.17 -14.15
C VAL A 391 -15.18 -7.80 -14.84
N ILE A 392 -14.34 -7.70 -15.87
CA ILE A 392 -14.18 -6.51 -16.73
C ILE A 392 -14.21 -6.91 -18.21
N GLU A 393 -14.28 -5.94 -19.13
CA GLU A 393 -14.43 -6.20 -20.58
C GLU A 393 -13.14 -5.92 -21.38
N GLY A 394 -11.98 -6.00 -20.71
CA GLY A 394 -10.65 -5.81 -21.30
C GLY A 394 -9.74 -5.01 -20.38
N CYS A 395 -8.42 -5.13 -20.53
CA CYS A 395 -7.47 -4.38 -19.71
C CYS A 395 -6.24 -3.92 -20.50
N GLY A 396 -5.53 -2.94 -19.94
CA GLY A 396 -4.24 -2.49 -20.44
C GLY A 396 -3.09 -3.45 -20.13
N SER A 397 -1.87 -2.92 -20.21
CA SER A 397 -0.63 -3.66 -19.92
C SER A 397 -0.52 -4.09 -18.46
N ASN A 398 0.27 -5.14 -18.18
CA ASN A 398 0.58 -5.60 -16.84
C ASN A 398 -0.66 -6.01 -16.00
N GLY A 399 -1.71 -6.51 -16.66
CA GLY A 399 -2.88 -7.05 -15.95
C GLY A 399 -2.50 -8.24 -15.07
N CYS A 400 -3.09 -8.36 -13.88
CA CYS A 400 -2.83 -9.39 -12.87
C CYS A 400 -1.36 -9.49 -12.41
N GLU A 401 -0.55 -8.45 -12.59
CA GLU A 401 0.85 -8.40 -12.14
C GLU A 401 0.91 -8.66 -10.61
N TYR A 402 1.78 -9.59 -10.18
CA TYR A 402 1.94 -9.98 -8.77
C TYR A 402 0.66 -10.45 -8.06
N MET A 403 -0.36 -10.91 -8.77
CA MET A 403 -1.57 -11.47 -8.16
C MET A 403 -1.22 -12.76 -7.38
N THR A 404 -1.78 -12.87 -6.17
CA THR A 404 -1.52 -13.98 -5.21
C THR A 404 -2.80 -14.71 -4.78
N GLY A 405 -3.96 -14.27 -5.24
CA GLY A 405 -5.25 -14.88 -4.92
C GLY A 405 -6.42 -14.13 -5.55
N GLY A 406 -7.60 -14.73 -5.51
CA GLY A 406 -8.82 -14.20 -6.14
C GLY A 406 -9.03 -14.72 -7.55
N VAL A 407 -10.04 -14.17 -8.23
CA VAL A 407 -10.45 -14.59 -9.58
C VAL A 407 -10.63 -13.36 -10.47
N ALA A 408 -10.00 -13.35 -11.65
CA ALA A 408 -10.13 -12.27 -12.61
C ALA A 408 -10.67 -12.77 -13.97
N VAL A 409 -11.89 -12.35 -14.31
CA VAL A 409 -12.51 -12.64 -15.61
C VAL A 409 -12.40 -11.40 -16.50
N ILE A 410 -11.89 -11.58 -17.71
CA ILE A 410 -11.66 -10.51 -18.68
C ILE A 410 -12.37 -10.87 -19.98
N LEU A 411 -13.48 -10.20 -20.24
CA LEU A 411 -14.37 -10.40 -21.39
C LEU A 411 -13.91 -9.56 -22.60
N GLY A 412 -12.63 -9.61 -22.93
CA GLY A 412 -12.05 -8.81 -24.02
C GLY A 412 -10.53 -8.82 -24.03
N SER A 413 -9.94 -7.96 -24.88
CA SER A 413 -8.50 -7.94 -25.09
C SER A 413 -7.70 -7.48 -23.88
N ILE A 414 -6.53 -8.10 -23.70
CA ILE A 414 -5.52 -7.75 -22.70
C ILE A 414 -4.37 -6.95 -23.33
N GLY A 415 -3.56 -6.29 -22.50
CA GLY A 415 -2.28 -5.70 -22.90
C GLY A 415 -1.09 -6.62 -22.61
N ALA A 416 0.09 -6.19 -23.05
CA ALA A 416 1.33 -6.93 -22.87
C ALA A 416 1.72 -7.18 -21.41
N ASN A 417 2.51 -8.23 -21.18
CA ASN A 417 3.05 -8.63 -19.88
C ASN A 417 1.97 -9.04 -18.86
N PHE A 418 0.88 -9.66 -19.34
CA PHE A 418 -0.19 -10.14 -18.49
C PHE A 418 0.30 -11.25 -17.55
N GLY A 419 -0.05 -11.13 -16.27
CA GLY A 419 0.23 -12.10 -15.23
C GLY A 419 1.69 -12.21 -14.80
N ALA A 420 2.53 -11.22 -15.11
CA ALA A 420 3.92 -11.22 -14.65
C ALA A 420 4.04 -11.28 -13.12
N GLY A 421 4.80 -12.26 -12.62
CA GLY A 421 4.96 -12.51 -11.19
C GLY A 421 3.68 -12.95 -10.47
N MET A 422 2.64 -13.38 -11.19
CA MET A 422 1.43 -13.92 -10.60
C MET A 422 1.72 -15.31 -10.00
N THR A 423 1.63 -15.43 -8.68
CA THR A 423 1.94 -16.66 -7.94
C THR A 423 0.72 -17.31 -7.30
N GLY A 424 -0.45 -16.69 -7.37
CA GLY A 424 -1.69 -17.28 -6.88
C GLY A 424 -2.95 -16.67 -7.49
N GLY A 425 -4.07 -17.39 -7.36
CA GLY A 425 -5.36 -17.04 -7.96
C GLY A 425 -5.57 -17.62 -9.34
N MET A 426 -6.67 -17.25 -9.99
CA MET A 426 -7.09 -17.74 -11.31
C MET A 426 -7.51 -16.57 -12.20
N ALA A 427 -7.17 -16.61 -13.49
CA ALA A 427 -7.71 -15.68 -14.46
C ALA A 427 -8.35 -16.41 -15.66
N TYR A 428 -9.38 -15.79 -16.23
CA TYR A 428 -10.11 -16.29 -17.40
C TYR A 428 -10.14 -15.19 -18.45
N LEU A 429 -9.59 -15.49 -19.62
CA LEU A 429 -9.48 -14.54 -20.73
C LEU A 429 -10.41 -14.99 -21.85
N TYR A 430 -11.36 -14.15 -22.24
CA TYR A 430 -12.16 -14.38 -23.44
C TYR A 430 -11.36 -13.92 -24.66
N ASP A 431 -10.88 -14.89 -25.46
CA ASP A 431 -9.96 -14.68 -26.58
C ASP A 431 -10.46 -15.38 -27.86
N PRO A 432 -11.56 -14.91 -28.47
CA PRO A 432 -12.10 -15.51 -29.70
C PRO A 432 -11.16 -15.41 -30.91
N GLU A 433 -10.22 -14.46 -30.89
CA GLU A 433 -9.27 -14.22 -31.98
C GLU A 433 -7.91 -14.93 -31.78
N GLY A 434 -7.68 -15.56 -30.63
CA GLY A 434 -6.42 -16.25 -30.33
C GLY A 434 -5.21 -15.33 -30.20
N LEU A 435 -5.41 -14.11 -29.67
CA LEU A 435 -4.38 -13.07 -29.58
C LEU A 435 -3.75 -12.95 -28.18
N ALA A 436 -4.25 -13.65 -27.17
CA ALA A 436 -3.80 -13.51 -25.79
C ALA A 436 -2.43 -14.13 -25.53
N GLU A 437 -2.12 -15.29 -26.12
CA GLU A 437 -0.89 -16.05 -25.87
C GLU A 437 0.41 -15.21 -25.93
N PRO A 438 0.68 -14.42 -26.99
CA PRO A 438 1.91 -13.61 -27.06
C PRO A 438 1.96 -12.45 -26.05
N LEU A 439 0.85 -12.11 -25.41
CA LEU A 439 0.75 -11.01 -24.44
C LEU A 439 0.93 -11.49 -22.99
N ILE A 440 0.86 -12.80 -22.76
CA ILE A 440 1.01 -13.42 -21.43
C ILE A 440 2.48 -13.62 -21.10
N ASN A 441 2.87 -13.28 -19.87
CA ASN A 441 4.18 -13.61 -19.35
C ASN A 441 4.19 -15.05 -18.81
N MET A 442 4.71 -15.98 -19.61
CA MET A 442 4.70 -17.42 -19.32
C MET A 442 5.77 -17.89 -18.30
N GLU A 443 6.53 -16.97 -17.68
CA GLU A 443 7.58 -17.32 -16.71
C GLU A 443 7.02 -18.18 -15.56
N SER A 444 5.92 -17.73 -14.95
CA SER A 444 5.31 -18.34 -13.76
C SER A 444 3.95 -18.99 -14.02
N LEU A 445 3.48 -18.99 -15.27
CA LEU A 445 2.10 -19.34 -15.63
C LEU A 445 2.02 -20.58 -16.52
N VAL A 446 0.85 -21.23 -16.47
CA VAL A 446 0.36 -22.18 -17.46
C VAL A 446 -1.00 -21.71 -17.96
N THR A 447 -1.33 -22.09 -19.19
CA THR A 447 -2.61 -21.79 -19.84
C THR A 447 -3.25 -23.09 -20.32
N CYS A 448 -4.57 -23.15 -20.25
CA CYS A 448 -5.35 -24.27 -20.80
C CYS A 448 -6.78 -23.82 -21.14
N PRO A 449 -7.53 -24.59 -21.93
CA PRO A 449 -8.96 -24.38 -22.10
C PRO A 449 -9.72 -24.65 -20.79
N VAL A 450 -10.85 -23.96 -20.60
CA VAL A 450 -11.76 -24.23 -19.46
C VAL A 450 -12.50 -25.54 -19.72
N SER A 451 -11.97 -26.66 -19.23
CA SER A 451 -12.50 -28.01 -19.52
C SER A 451 -13.12 -28.71 -18.31
N VAL A 452 -12.74 -28.33 -17.10
CA VAL A 452 -13.20 -28.97 -15.87
C VAL A 452 -14.49 -28.29 -15.39
N PRO A 453 -15.58 -29.05 -15.11
CA PRO A 453 -16.88 -28.48 -14.76
C PRO A 453 -16.87 -27.47 -13.60
N HIS A 454 -16.03 -27.70 -12.59
CA HIS A 454 -15.89 -26.77 -11.46
C HIS A 454 -15.45 -25.36 -11.90
N TRP A 455 -14.46 -25.28 -12.80
CA TRP A 455 -13.95 -24.01 -13.31
C TRP A 455 -14.89 -23.39 -14.33
N GLU A 456 -15.61 -24.21 -15.11
CA GLU A 456 -16.70 -23.74 -15.98
C GLU A 456 -17.81 -23.07 -15.16
N ASP A 457 -18.24 -23.69 -14.06
CA ASP A 457 -19.27 -23.17 -13.16
C ASP A 457 -18.82 -21.87 -12.46
N GLU A 458 -17.57 -21.78 -12.00
CA GLU A 458 -17.03 -20.56 -11.40
C GLU A 458 -17.02 -19.40 -12.40
N LEU A 459 -16.51 -19.64 -13.61
CA LEU A 459 -16.48 -18.65 -14.68
C LEU A 459 -17.89 -18.19 -15.05
N LYS A 460 -18.80 -19.14 -15.33
CA LYS A 460 -20.18 -18.83 -15.71
C LYS A 460 -20.90 -18.03 -14.62
N SER A 461 -20.76 -18.45 -13.36
CA SER A 461 -21.38 -17.75 -12.22
C SER A 461 -20.91 -16.30 -12.11
N LEU A 462 -19.61 -16.03 -12.34
CA LEU A 462 -19.07 -14.68 -12.32
C LEU A 462 -19.60 -13.82 -13.48
N ILE A 463 -19.72 -14.40 -14.68
CA ILE A 463 -20.29 -13.69 -15.84
C ILE A 463 -21.79 -13.42 -15.64
N GLU A 464 -22.54 -14.35 -15.05
CA GLU A 464 -23.95 -14.16 -14.66
C GLU A 464 -24.11 -13.03 -13.63
N MET A 465 -23.24 -12.99 -12.61
CA MET A 465 -23.21 -11.88 -11.66
C MET A 465 -22.88 -10.57 -12.37
N HIS A 466 -21.87 -10.55 -13.24
CA HIS A 466 -21.51 -9.36 -14.01
C HIS A 466 -22.71 -8.86 -14.83
N ALA A 467 -23.34 -9.72 -15.63
CA ALA A 467 -24.50 -9.36 -16.44
C ALA A 467 -25.66 -8.81 -15.60
N ARG A 468 -25.92 -9.39 -14.41
CA ARG A 468 -26.96 -8.90 -13.49
C ARG A 468 -26.63 -7.55 -12.89
N GLU A 469 -25.40 -7.33 -12.46
CA GLU A 469 -25.00 -6.09 -11.79
C GLU A 469 -24.76 -4.94 -12.79
N THR A 470 -24.22 -5.23 -13.98
CA THR A 470 -23.81 -4.21 -14.95
C THR A 470 -24.79 -4.01 -16.11
N GLU A 471 -25.72 -4.95 -16.33
CA GLU A 471 -26.58 -5.01 -17.52
C GLU A 471 -25.76 -5.04 -18.84
N SER A 472 -24.53 -5.58 -18.79
CA SER A 472 -23.63 -5.68 -19.95
C SER A 472 -24.25 -6.52 -21.07
N GLN A 473 -24.40 -5.90 -22.26
CA GLN A 473 -24.85 -6.62 -23.46
C GLN A 473 -23.84 -7.69 -23.89
N HIS A 474 -22.54 -7.42 -23.76
CA HIS A 474 -21.51 -8.37 -24.15
C HIS A 474 -21.54 -9.63 -23.29
N ALA A 475 -21.65 -9.48 -21.97
CA ALA A 475 -21.79 -10.62 -21.07
C ALA A 475 -23.10 -11.40 -21.33
N LEU A 476 -24.21 -10.70 -21.61
CA LEU A 476 -25.48 -11.34 -21.96
C LEU A 476 -25.39 -12.14 -23.27
N GLU A 477 -24.67 -11.65 -24.26
CA GLU A 477 -24.41 -12.35 -25.53
C GLU A 477 -23.59 -13.63 -25.30
N ILE A 478 -22.50 -13.54 -24.52
CA ILE A 478 -21.68 -14.70 -24.15
C ILE A 478 -22.54 -15.76 -23.45
N LEU A 479 -23.39 -15.35 -22.49
CA LEU A 479 -24.25 -16.27 -21.74
C LEU A 479 -25.34 -16.91 -22.63
N ARG A 480 -25.89 -16.17 -23.60
CA ARG A 480 -26.90 -16.71 -24.54
C ARG A 480 -26.33 -17.79 -25.44
N ASN A 481 -25.06 -17.67 -25.82
CA ASN A 481 -24.36 -18.60 -26.71
C ASN A 481 -23.31 -19.44 -25.96
N TRP A 482 -23.50 -19.68 -24.65
CA TRP A 482 -22.48 -20.22 -23.76
C TRP A 482 -21.74 -21.46 -24.30
N ASP A 483 -22.48 -22.43 -24.84
CA ASP A 483 -21.90 -23.68 -25.33
C ASP A 483 -20.90 -23.49 -26.47
N ILE A 484 -21.07 -22.41 -27.25
CA ILE A 484 -20.16 -22.02 -28.32
C ILE A 484 -19.06 -21.13 -27.74
N GLU A 485 -19.43 -20.13 -26.95
CA GLU A 485 -18.50 -19.08 -26.49
C GLU A 485 -17.49 -19.56 -25.46
N LYS A 486 -17.83 -20.58 -24.66
CA LYS A 486 -16.94 -21.10 -23.62
C LYS A 486 -15.62 -21.64 -24.16
N VAL A 487 -15.58 -22.10 -25.41
CA VAL A 487 -14.37 -22.64 -26.04
C VAL A 487 -13.33 -21.56 -26.35
N HIS A 488 -13.74 -20.30 -26.35
CA HIS A 488 -12.87 -19.14 -26.56
C HIS A 488 -12.24 -18.63 -25.26
N PHE A 489 -12.52 -19.26 -24.12
CA PHE A 489 -11.88 -18.89 -22.86
C PHE A 489 -10.56 -19.62 -22.64
N VAL A 490 -9.54 -18.84 -22.31
CA VAL A 490 -8.25 -19.33 -21.82
C VAL A 490 -8.22 -19.20 -20.29
N GLN A 491 -8.04 -20.33 -19.61
CA GLN A 491 -7.77 -20.39 -18.19
C GLN A 491 -6.27 -20.17 -17.94
N VAL A 492 -5.93 -19.21 -17.09
CA VAL A 492 -4.56 -18.85 -16.72
C VAL A 492 -4.34 -19.15 -15.24
N CYS A 493 -3.37 -20.02 -14.96
CA CYS A 493 -3.06 -20.48 -13.60
C CYS A 493 -1.55 -20.41 -13.32
N PRO A 494 -1.12 -19.98 -12.13
CA PRO A 494 0.28 -20.09 -11.72
C PRO A 494 0.74 -21.55 -11.59
N LYS A 495 1.98 -21.83 -12.01
CA LYS A 495 2.60 -23.17 -11.93
C LYS A 495 2.61 -23.71 -10.49
N GLU A 496 2.98 -22.87 -9.53
CA GLU A 496 3.07 -23.24 -8.11
C GLU A 496 1.71 -23.63 -7.50
N MET A 497 0.61 -23.12 -8.07
CA MET A 497 -0.73 -23.42 -7.55
C MET A 497 -1.25 -24.79 -7.96
N LEU A 498 -0.73 -25.41 -9.01
CA LEU A 498 -1.31 -26.63 -9.61
C LEU A 498 -1.47 -27.77 -8.59
N ILE A 499 -0.50 -27.95 -7.70
CA ILE A 499 -0.53 -28.98 -6.65
C ILE A 499 -1.42 -28.61 -5.44
N HIS A 500 -1.86 -27.37 -5.37
CA HIS A 500 -2.64 -26.80 -4.28
C HIS A 500 -4.10 -26.52 -4.65
N LEU A 501 -4.46 -26.69 -5.93
CA LEU A 501 -5.83 -26.49 -6.36
C LEU A 501 -6.76 -27.61 -5.85
N PRO A 502 -8.00 -27.27 -5.43
CA PRO A 502 -8.97 -28.26 -5.00
C PRO A 502 -9.46 -29.17 -6.15
N TYR A 503 -9.37 -28.67 -7.39
CA TYR A 503 -9.67 -29.42 -8.62
C TYR A 503 -8.52 -29.19 -9.61
N PRO A 504 -8.11 -30.20 -10.39
CA PRO A 504 -7.11 -29.98 -11.43
C PRO A 504 -7.64 -29.01 -12.49
N ILE A 505 -6.76 -28.35 -13.25
CA ILE A 505 -7.16 -27.48 -14.37
C ILE A 505 -7.47 -28.27 -15.66
N SER A 506 -6.97 -29.49 -15.76
CA SER A 506 -7.25 -30.44 -16.85
C SER A 506 -7.24 -31.88 -16.32
N TYR A 507 -8.05 -32.74 -16.94
CA TYR A 507 -8.03 -34.19 -16.70
C TYR A 507 -7.04 -34.94 -17.60
N GLU A 508 -6.51 -34.27 -18.62
CA GLU A 508 -5.52 -34.85 -19.52
C GLU A 508 -4.12 -34.76 -18.88
N SER A 509 -3.46 -35.91 -18.76
CA SER A 509 -2.18 -36.07 -18.05
C SER A 509 -0.95 -35.55 -18.81
N GLU A 510 -1.09 -35.02 -20.03
CA GLU A 510 0.03 -34.75 -20.96
C GLU A 510 0.42 -33.27 -21.18
N ALA A 511 -0.22 -32.30 -20.52
CA ALA A 511 0.10 -30.87 -20.69
C ALA A 511 0.82 -30.23 -19.48
N MET A 512 1.59 -31.02 -18.73
CA MET A 512 2.53 -30.51 -17.73
C MET A 512 3.94 -30.59 -18.34
N PRO A 513 4.59 -29.47 -18.70
CA PRO A 513 6.00 -29.53 -19.05
C PRO A 513 6.76 -30.08 -17.84
N ALA A 514 7.35 -31.24 -18.01
CA ALA A 514 8.32 -31.79 -17.08
C ALA A 514 9.59 -30.94 -17.15
N GLU A 515 9.97 -30.40 -15.98
CA GLU A 515 11.23 -29.71 -15.63
C GLU A 515 11.52 -28.33 -16.25
#